data_AF-A0A382JV14-F1
#
_entry.id   AF-A0A382JV14-F1
#
_cell.length_a   1.000
_cell.length_b   1.000
_cell.length_c   1.000
_cell.angle_alpha   90.00
_cell.angle_beta   90.00
_cell.angle_gamma   90.00
#
_symmetry.space_group_name_H-M   'P 1'
#
loop_
_entity.id
_entity.type
_entity.pdbx_description
1 polymer ?
#
loop_
_entity_poly.entity_id
_entity_poly.type
_entity_poly.pdbx_seq_one_letter_code
_entity_poly.pdbx_strand_id
1 'polypeptide(L)'
;MVLFKQRYTEAKAFGEKDPKSYLVLESGRHVNYMECFPRNSENLNFACEEEKYFAEDSYELDPRIDNRDVNLVFYPFELDDKRLKPIFTYTYYFDENKRAEVDGKLVAKESEILLGLNQTYPDLFETFKKRYKQTKSIGEDLLKSGPKIPVFEDK
;
A
#
# COMPACT_ATOMS: atom_id res chain seq x y z
N MET A 1 -1.78 -13.48 -7.99
CA MET A 1 -1.00 -12.98 -6.85
C MET A 1 -1.79 -13.29 -5.58
N VAL A 2 -1.30 -14.16 -4.69
CA VAL A 2 -2.03 -14.48 -3.45
C VAL A 2 -1.72 -13.39 -2.42
N LEU A 3 -2.76 -12.81 -1.82
CA LEU A 3 -2.66 -11.65 -0.92
C LEU A 3 -2.03 -12.03 0.42
N PHE A 4 -1.30 -11.09 1.04
CA PHE A 4 -0.59 -11.34 2.29
C PHE A 4 -1.54 -11.82 3.42
N LYS A 5 -2.69 -11.15 3.55
CA LYS A 5 -3.77 -11.50 4.47
C LYS A 5 -4.35 -12.89 4.22
N GLN A 6 -4.47 -13.30 2.95
CA GLN A 6 -5.02 -14.60 2.58
C GLN A 6 -4.12 -15.71 3.11
N ARG A 7 -2.81 -15.65 2.84
CA ARG A 7 -1.84 -16.64 3.33
C ARG A 7 -1.80 -16.72 4.85
N TYR A 8 -1.84 -15.56 5.53
CA TYR A 8 -1.91 -15.52 6.99
C TYR A 8 -3.15 -16.24 7.53
N THR A 9 -4.31 -16.00 6.89
CA THR A 9 -5.59 -16.60 7.29
C THR A 9 -5.62 -18.09 7.01
N GLU A 10 -5.10 -18.52 5.87
CA GLU A 10 -4.95 -19.93 5.51
C GLU A 10 -4.08 -20.67 6.53
N ALA A 11 -2.87 -20.17 6.81
CA ALA A 11 -1.98 -20.79 7.80
C ALA A 11 -2.64 -20.91 9.18
N LYS A 12 -3.36 -19.87 9.62
CA LYS A 12 -4.14 -19.92 10.86
C LYS A 12 -5.27 -20.97 10.80
N ALA A 13 -5.97 -21.09 9.68
CA ALA A 13 -7.03 -22.08 9.50
C ALA A 13 -6.48 -23.53 9.51
N PHE A 14 -5.24 -23.73 9.06
CA PHE A 14 -4.54 -25.01 9.15
C PHE A 14 -3.97 -25.32 10.55
N GLY A 15 -4.18 -24.45 11.55
CA GLY A 15 -3.78 -24.69 12.93
C GLY A 15 -2.34 -24.28 13.24
N GLU A 16 -1.70 -23.48 12.38
CA GLU A 16 -0.33 -23.03 12.60
C GLU A 16 -0.22 -22.11 13.82
N LYS A 17 0.76 -22.41 14.68
CA LYS A 17 1.02 -21.64 15.91
C LYS A 17 1.60 -20.27 15.62
N ASP A 18 2.45 -20.18 14.59
CA ASP A 18 2.97 -18.92 14.07
C ASP A 18 2.67 -18.82 12.56
N PRO A 19 1.50 -18.27 12.18
CA PRO A 19 1.11 -18.12 10.78
C PRO A 19 2.09 -17.26 9.95
N LYS A 20 2.95 -16.44 10.57
CA LYS A 20 3.94 -15.63 9.87
C LYS A 20 5.12 -16.45 9.33
N SER A 21 5.38 -17.63 9.89
CA SER A 21 6.48 -18.52 9.51
C SER A 21 6.41 -19.07 8.07
N TYR A 22 5.27 -18.91 7.39
CA TYR A 22 5.06 -19.31 5.99
C TYR A 22 5.06 -18.13 5.02
N LEU A 23 5.17 -16.90 5.53
CA LEU A 23 5.12 -15.70 4.72
C LEU A 23 6.54 -15.34 4.27
N VAL A 24 6.80 -15.53 2.98
CA VAL A 24 8.05 -15.13 2.33
C VAL A 24 7.96 -13.65 1.97
N LEU A 25 8.97 -12.89 2.40
CA LEU A 25 9.18 -11.52 1.95
C LEU A 25 9.94 -11.53 0.62
N GLU A 26 9.31 -10.98 -0.40
CA GLU A 26 9.93 -10.70 -1.69
C GLU A 26 10.32 -9.22 -1.73
N SER A 27 11.60 -8.93 -1.89
CA SER A 27 12.11 -7.56 -2.00
C SER A 27 11.55 -6.86 -3.24
N GLY A 28 11.21 -5.58 -3.13
CA GLY A 28 10.73 -4.77 -4.26
C GLY A 28 9.23 -4.88 -4.49
N ARG A 29 8.52 -5.65 -3.66
CA ARG A 29 7.09 -5.88 -3.81
C ARG A 29 6.31 -4.97 -2.87
N HIS A 30 5.59 -4.03 -3.48
CA HIS A 30 4.67 -3.17 -2.75
C HIS A 30 3.42 -3.96 -2.35
N VAL A 31 2.96 -3.73 -1.12
CA VAL A 31 1.77 -4.37 -0.56
C VAL A 31 0.82 -3.28 -0.08
N ASN A 32 -0.46 -3.41 -0.43
CA ASN A 32 -1.50 -2.49 0.02
C ASN A 32 -1.64 -2.55 1.55
N TYR A 33 -1.79 -1.40 2.19
CA TYR A 33 -1.86 -1.31 3.66
C TYR A 33 -3.03 -2.08 4.28
N MET A 34 -4.17 -2.20 3.59
CA MET A 34 -5.31 -3.01 4.03
C MET A 34 -5.03 -4.51 3.98
N GLU A 35 -4.15 -4.96 3.09
CA GLU A 35 -3.65 -6.34 3.11
C GLU A 35 -2.72 -6.60 4.29
N CYS A 36 -1.94 -5.59 4.71
CA CYS A 36 -1.08 -5.68 5.88
C CYS A 36 -1.88 -5.78 7.20
N PHE A 37 -3.08 -5.19 7.27
CA PHE A 37 -3.85 -5.11 8.52
C PHE A 37 -5.33 -5.56 8.38
N PRO A 38 -5.77 -6.61 9.11
CA PRO A 38 -7.11 -7.17 8.96
C PRO A 38 -8.26 -6.32 9.55
N ARG A 39 -8.01 -5.13 10.11
CA ARG A 39 -9.02 -4.28 10.78
C ARG A 39 -8.80 -2.78 10.56
N ASN A 40 -8.67 -2.30 9.33
CA ASN A 40 -8.65 -0.86 9.11
C ASN A 40 -9.98 -0.36 8.54
N SER A 41 -10.56 0.64 9.23
CA SER A 41 -11.69 1.44 8.76
C SER A 41 -11.25 2.66 7.96
N GLU A 42 -9.93 2.85 7.80
CA GLU A 42 -9.31 4.04 7.20
C GLU A 42 -9.12 3.88 5.67
N ASN A 43 -10.15 3.45 4.94
CA ASN A 43 -10.10 3.50 3.47
C ASN A 43 -9.97 4.96 3.01
N LEU A 44 -9.17 5.22 1.98
CA LEU A 44 -9.05 6.55 1.36
C LEU A 44 -10.18 6.75 0.35
N ASN A 45 -11.42 6.76 0.85
CA ASN A 45 -12.61 7.05 0.07
C ASN A 45 -12.87 8.55 0.08
N PHE A 46 -13.06 9.16 -1.07
CA PHE A 46 -13.29 10.59 -1.17
C PHE A 46 -14.26 10.92 -2.30
N ALA A 47 -14.85 12.12 -2.23
CA ALA A 47 -15.62 12.67 -3.32
C ALA A 47 -14.82 13.82 -3.95
N CYS A 48 -14.88 13.93 -5.26
CA CYS A 48 -14.35 15.07 -5.99
C CYS A 48 -15.38 15.42 -7.07
N GLU A 49 -15.84 16.67 -7.05
CA GLU A 49 -17.01 17.12 -7.81
C GLU A 49 -18.27 16.26 -7.53
N GLU A 50 -18.89 15.71 -8.58
CA GLU A 50 -20.06 14.84 -8.49
C GLU A 50 -19.69 13.34 -8.46
N GLU A 51 -18.40 13.01 -8.58
CA GLU A 51 -17.89 11.64 -8.61
C GLU A 51 -17.31 11.21 -7.25
N LYS A 52 -17.31 9.89 -7.00
CA LYS A 52 -16.70 9.28 -5.82
C LYS A 52 -15.55 8.40 -6.25
N TYR A 53 -14.49 8.42 -5.46
CA TYR A 53 -13.24 7.72 -5.73
C TYR A 53 -12.76 6.98 -4.49
N PHE A 54 -11.89 6.01 -4.73
CA PHE A 54 -11.12 5.33 -3.70
C PHE A 54 -9.65 5.26 -4.12
N ALA A 55 -8.75 5.51 -3.18
CA ALA A 55 -7.32 5.36 -3.38
C ALA A 55 -6.76 4.20 -2.54
N GLU A 56 -5.93 3.38 -3.18
CA GLU A 56 -5.18 2.30 -2.55
C GLU A 56 -3.73 2.72 -2.34
N ASP A 57 -3.30 2.83 -1.08
CA ASP A 57 -1.92 3.08 -0.72
C ASP A 57 -1.14 1.78 -0.47
N SER A 58 -0.02 1.66 -1.17
CA SER A 58 0.87 0.50 -1.13
C SER A 58 2.28 0.90 -0.77
N TYR A 59 2.93 0.07 0.05
CA TYR A 59 4.21 0.36 0.66
C TYR A 59 5.20 -0.78 0.41
N GLU A 60 6.48 -0.43 0.28
CA GLU A 60 7.56 -1.41 0.28
C GLU A 60 7.70 -2.06 1.66
N LEU A 61 7.41 -3.36 1.75
CA LEU A 61 7.37 -4.09 3.01
C LEU A 61 8.77 -4.44 3.53
N ASP A 62 9.73 -4.66 2.64
CA ASP A 62 11.07 -5.09 3.03
C ASP A 62 11.83 -3.96 3.76
N PRO A 63 12.19 -4.12 5.05
CA PRO A 63 12.89 -3.08 5.79
C PRO A 63 14.34 -2.88 5.35
N ARG A 64 14.89 -3.79 4.53
CA ARG A 64 16.23 -3.65 3.93
C ARG A 64 16.24 -2.65 2.77
N ILE A 65 15.07 -2.32 2.22
CA ILE A 65 14.91 -1.32 1.17
C ILE A 65 14.53 0.01 1.80
N ASP A 66 15.42 1.00 1.66
CA ASP A 66 15.16 2.39 2.05
C ASP A 66 14.37 3.11 0.94
N ASN A 67 13.13 2.68 0.76
CA ASN A 67 12.15 3.37 -0.06
C ASN A 67 10.98 3.79 0.83
N ARG A 68 10.79 5.11 0.97
CA ARG A 68 9.69 5.70 1.75
C ARG A 68 8.51 6.10 0.90
N ASP A 69 8.61 5.97 -0.41
CA ASP A 69 7.62 6.44 -1.34
C ASP A 69 6.37 5.56 -1.22
N VAL A 70 5.20 6.17 -1.42
CA VAL A 70 3.91 5.48 -1.36
C VAL A 70 3.36 5.41 -2.77
N ASN A 71 3.03 4.21 -3.21
CA ASN A 71 2.31 4.04 -4.46
C ASN A 71 0.81 4.15 -4.21
N LEU A 72 0.18 5.15 -4.81
CA LEU A 72 -1.26 5.36 -4.80
C LEU A 72 -1.86 4.88 -6.12
N VAL A 73 -2.88 4.04 -6.03
CA VAL A 73 -3.68 3.64 -7.19
C VAL A 73 -5.09 4.16 -6.98
N PHE A 74 -5.58 4.96 -7.92
CA PHE A 74 -6.90 5.59 -7.85
C PHE A 74 -7.92 4.79 -8.65
N TYR A 75 -9.12 4.61 -8.10
CA TYR A 75 -10.22 3.89 -8.71
C TYR A 75 -11.53 4.70 -8.63
N PRO A 76 -12.47 4.50 -9.58
CA PRO A 76 -13.83 4.96 -9.39
C PRO A 76 -14.48 4.16 -8.25
N PHE A 77 -15.36 4.80 -7.49
CA PHE A 77 -16.12 4.12 -6.45
C PHE A 77 -17.31 3.38 -7.07
N GLU A 78 -17.10 2.13 -7.50
CA GLU A 78 -18.18 1.24 -7.91
C GLU A 78 -18.30 0.05 -6.96
N LEU A 79 -19.50 -0.18 -6.44
CA LEU A 79 -19.74 -1.18 -5.40
C LEU A 79 -19.77 -2.63 -5.92
N ASP A 80 -19.97 -2.84 -7.22
CA ASP A 80 -20.30 -4.16 -7.80
C ASP A 80 -19.37 -4.65 -8.92
N ASP A 81 -18.36 -3.88 -9.36
CA ASP A 81 -17.46 -4.34 -10.42
C ASP A 81 -16.23 -5.09 -9.84
N LYS A 82 -16.22 -6.41 -10.05
CA LYS A 82 -15.08 -7.29 -9.72
C LYS A 82 -13.83 -7.02 -10.59
N ARG A 83 -13.91 -6.10 -11.55
CA ARG A 83 -12.85 -5.73 -12.50
C ARG A 83 -12.69 -4.21 -12.62
N LEU A 84 -12.87 -3.49 -11.51
CA LEU A 84 -12.52 -2.08 -11.40
C LEU A 84 -11.14 -1.82 -12.01
N LYS A 85 -11.10 -0.96 -13.03
CA LYS A 85 -9.85 -0.53 -13.66
C LYS A 85 -9.31 0.70 -12.90
N PRO A 86 -8.01 0.74 -12.61
CA PRO A 86 -7.38 1.96 -12.12
C PRO A 86 -7.63 3.13 -13.08
N ILE A 87 -7.92 4.30 -12.52
CA ILE A 87 -7.95 5.57 -13.26
C ILE A 87 -6.52 5.96 -13.60
N PHE A 88 -5.67 6.06 -12.57
CA PHE A 88 -4.25 6.36 -12.70
C PHE A 88 -3.48 5.91 -11.46
N THR A 89 -2.15 5.91 -11.58
CA THR A 89 -1.22 5.63 -10.49
C THR A 89 -0.38 6.86 -10.20
N TYR A 90 -0.08 7.08 -8.93
CA TYR A 90 0.69 8.23 -8.47
C TYR A 90 1.67 7.81 -7.39
N THR A 91 2.91 8.29 -7.47
CA THR A 91 3.89 8.06 -6.41
C THR A 91 3.95 9.28 -5.50
N TYR A 92 3.52 9.10 -4.25
CA TYR A 92 3.66 10.10 -3.22
C TYR A 92 5.07 10.04 -2.63
N TYR A 93 5.84 11.09 -2.91
CA TYR A 93 7.14 11.31 -2.30
C TYR A 93 7.00 12.13 -1.01
N PHE A 94 7.70 11.70 0.05
CA PHE A 94 7.83 12.49 1.27
C PHE A 94 8.78 13.69 1.06
N ASP A 95 9.67 13.60 0.08
CA ASP A 95 10.48 14.73 -0.39
C ASP A 95 9.62 15.66 -1.25
N GLU A 96 9.53 16.93 -0.85
CA GLU A 96 8.66 17.91 -1.49
C GLU A 96 9.09 18.25 -2.92
N ASN A 97 10.39 18.25 -3.22
CA ASN A 97 10.88 18.57 -4.56
C ASN A 97 10.52 17.45 -5.54
N LYS A 98 10.73 16.19 -5.13
CA LYS A 98 10.33 15.03 -5.94
C LYS A 98 8.82 14.97 -6.12
N ARG A 99 8.05 15.30 -5.07
CA ARG A 99 6.59 15.34 -5.15
C ARG A 99 6.12 16.39 -6.15
N ALA A 100 6.67 17.61 -6.08
CA ALA A 100 6.34 18.69 -7.03
C ALA A 100 6.65 18.30 -8.50
N GLU A 101 7.73 17.56 -8.74
CA GLU A 101 8.07 17.08 -10.09
C GLU A 101 7.03 16.10 -10.64
N VAL A 102 6.49 15.23 -9.79
CA VAL A 102 5.48 14.24 -10.18
C VAL A 102 4.11 14.88 -10.33
N ASP A 103 3.74 15.78 -9.41
CA ASP A 103 2.52 16.58 -9.49
C ASP A 103 2.47 17.36 -10.81
N GLY A 104 3.61 17.92 -11.24
CA GLY A 104 3.72 18.66 -12.51
C GLY A 104 3.54 17.82 -13.78
N LYS A 105 3.54 16.48 -13.67
CA LYS A 105 3.33 15.55 -14.80
C LYS A 105 1.87 15.12 -14.94
N LEU A 106 1.02 15.42 -13.95
CA LEU A 106 -0.38 15.03 -13.95
C LEU A 106 -1.20 15.84 -14.96
N VAL A 107 -2.12 15.17 -15.66
CA VAL A 107 -3.09 15.88 -16.49
C VAL A 107 -4.17 16.53 -15.61
N ALA A 108 -4.94 17.47 -16.18
CA ALA A 108 -5.93 18.26 -15.43
C ALA A 108 -6.84 17.42 -14.52
N LYS A 109 -7.46 16.35 -15.06
CA LYS A 109 -8.34 15.46 -14.30
C LYS A 109 -7.62 14.72 -13.16
N GLU A 110 -6.39 14.28 -13.36
CA GLU A 110 -5.62 13.58 -12.33
C GLU A 110 -5.24 14.53 -11.19
N SER A 111 -4.86 15.76 -11.54
CA SER A 111 -4.59 16.83 -10.57
C SER A 111 -5.81 17.18 -9.73
N GLU A 112 -7.00 17.25 -10.33
CA GLU A 112 -8.27 17.48 -9.62
C GLU A 112 -8.58 16.35 -8.64
N ILE A 113 -8.42 15.08 -9.07
CA ILE A 113 -8.63 13.91 -8.20
C ILE A 113 -7.64 13.92 -7.03
N LEU A 114 -6.35 14.18 -7.29
CA LEU A 114 -5.33 14.28 -6.24
C LEU A 114 -5.62 15.42 -5.27
N LEU A 115 -6.10 16.56 -5.77
CA LEU A 115 -6.52 17.68 -4.94
C LEU A 115 -7.71 17.30 -4.06
N GLY A 116 -8.70 16.59 -4.60
CA GLY A 116 -9.85 16.08 -3.84
C GLY A 116 -9.45 15.14 -2.71
N LEU A 117 -8.45 14.27 -2.94
CA LEU A 117 -7.87 13.44 -1.89
C LEU A 117 -7.23 14.29 -0.78
N ASN A 118 -6.40 15.28 -1.13
CA ASN A 118 -5.73 16.16 -0.17
C ASN A 118 -6.72 17.01 0.63
N GLN A 119 -7.83 17.45 0.03
CA GLN A 119 -8.88 18.20 0.72
C GLN A 119 -9.65 17.32 1.71
N THR A 120 -9.92 16.07 1.33
CA THR A 120 -10.66 15.11 2.19
C THR A 120 -9.80 14.64 3.35
N TYR A 121 -8.49 14.46 3.12
CA TYR A 121 -7.53 13.98 4.09
C TYR A 121 -6.41 15.01 4.27
N PRO A 122 -6.62 16.09 5.05
CA PRO A 122 -5.62 17.14 5.23
C PRO A 122 -4.34 16.66 5.94
N ASP A 123 -4.39 15.49 6.59
CA ASP A 123 -3.31 14.86 7.32
C ASP A 123 -2.67 13.66 6.58
N LEU A 124 -2.80 13.60 5.24
CA LEU A 124 -2.21 12.51 4.41
C LEU A 124 -0.75 12.24 4.71
N PHE A 125 0.06 13.28 4.90
CA PHE A 125 1.49 13.13 5.20
C PHE A 125 1.70 12.30 6.48
N GLU A 126 1.03 12.64 7.57
CA GLU A 126 1.18 11.93 8.84
C GLU A 126 0.52 10.55 8.78
N THR A 127 -0.60 10.41 8.06
CA THR A 127 -1.24 9.12 7.78
C THR A 127 -0.27 8.17 7.07
N PHE A 128 0.28 8.58 5.93
CA PHE A 128 1.23 7.77 5.17
C PHE A 128 2.49 7.44 5.95
N LYS A 129 3.02 8.40 6.71
CA LYS A 129 4.20 8.19 7.56
C LYS A 129 3.94 7.17 8.67
N LYS A 130 2.76 7.22 9.30
CA LYS A 130 2.32 6.24 10.31
C LYS A 130 2.21 4.85 9.68
N ARG A 131 1.52 4.74 8.55
CA ARG A 131 1.33 3.50 7.80
C ARG A 131 2.65 2.90 7.33
N TYR A 132 3.55 3.73 6.81
CA TYR A 132 4.91 3.33 6.43
C TYR A 132 5.66 2.67 7.59
N LYS A 133 5.70 3.33 8.76
CA LYS A 133 6.37 2.78 9.95
C LYS A 133 5.78 1.44 10.38
N GLN A 134 4.46 1.33 10.33
CA GLN A 134 3.74 0.10 10.67
C GLN A 134 4.07 -1.03 9.67
N THR A 135 4.06 -0.72 8.37
CA THR A 135 4.48 -1.66 7.32
C THR A 135 5.91 -2.13 7.56
N LYS A 136 6.87 -1.23 7.80
CA LYS A 136 8.26 -1.64 8.06
C LYS A 136 8.40 -2.52 9.30
N SER A 137 7.66 -2.26 10.37
CA SER A 137 7.64 -3.14 11.54
C SER A 137 7.10 -4.54 11.23
N ILE A 138 6.09 -4.65 10.36
CA ILE A 138 5.63 -5.98 9.88
C ILE A 138 6.74 -6.67 9.09
N GLY A 139 7.43 -5.93 8.21
CA GLY A 139 8.57 -6.44 7.46
C GLY A 139 9.68 -6.98 8.38
N GLU A 140 10.04 -6.24 9.42
CA GLU A 140 11.03 -6.67 10.41
C GLU A 140 10.59 -7.93 11.16
N ASP A 141 9.33 -8.00 11.57
CA ASP A 141 8.76 -9.18 12.22
C ASP A 141 8.84 -10.41 11.32
N LEU A 142 8.52 -10.25 10.03
CA LEU A 142 8.58 -11.32 9.04
C LEU A 142 10.00 -11.77 8.75
N LEU A 143 10.99 -10.87 8.73
CA LEU A 143 12.39 -11.29 8.62
C LEU A 143 12.85 -12.12 9.83
N LYS A 144 12.30 -11.85 11.02
CA LYS A 144 12.64 -12.58 12.26
C LYS A 144 11.91 -13.93 12.38
N SER A 145 10.62 -13.96 12.01
CA SER A 145 9.71 -15.10 12.21
C SER A 145 9.47 -15.96 10.96
N GLY A 146 9.66 -15.36 9.78
CA GLY A 146 9.44 -15.99 8.48
C GLY A 146 10.42 -17.13 8.21
N PRO A 147 10.17 -17.90 7.14
CA PRO A 147 11.03 -19.01 6.79
C PRO A 147 12.40 -18.46 6.42
N LYS A 148 13.44 -18.95 7.10
CA LYS A 148 14.85 -18.64 6.78
C LYS A 148 15.23 -19.39 5.51
N ILE A 149 14.62 -19.02 4.38
CA ILE A 149 15.06 -19.49 3.08
C ILE A 149 16.45 -18.87 2.87
N PRO A 150 17.49 -19.66 2.58
CA PRO A 150 18.79 -19.11 2.22
C PRO A 150 18.55 -18.14 1.06
N VAL A 151 19.03 -16.91 1.19
CA VAL A 151 19.10 -15.99 0.06
C VAL A 151 19.94 -16.72 -0.98
N PHE A 152 19.32 -17.21 -2.06
CA PHE A 152 20.08 -17.63 -3.21
C PHE A 152 20.73 -16.35 -3.71
N GLU A 153 22.02 -16.20 -3.45
CA GLU A 153 22.87 -15.25 -4.16
C GLU A 153 22.77 -15.65 -5.63
N ASP A 154 22.02 -14.87 -6.40
CA ASP A 154 22.10 -14.94 -7.85
C ASP A 154 23.57 -14.73 -8.24
N LYS A 155 24.15 -15.76 -8.88
CA LYS A 155 25.47 -15.72 -9.49
C LYS A 155 25.44 -14.94 -10.80
#